data_AF-A0A962M781-F1
#
_entry.id   AF-A0A962M781-F1
#
_cell.length_a   1.000
_cell.length_b   1.000
_cell.length_c   1.000
_cell.angle_alpha   90.00
_cell.angle_beta   90.00
_cell.angle_gamma   90.00
#
_symmetry.space_group_name_H-M   'P 1'
#
loop_
_entity.id
_entity.type
_entity.pdbx_description
1 polymer ?
#
loop_
_entity_poly.entity_id
_entity_poly.type
_entity_poly.pdbx_seq_one_letter_code
_entity_poly.pdbx_strand_id
1 'polypeptide(L)' 'METKIMDCTCKHVYQDEVYGKNKRVYNVGFNKKTSVCTVCSKEHVSRDK' A
#
# COMPACT_ATOMS: atom_id res chain seq x y z
N MET A 1 13.19 -3.88 4.67
CA MET A 1 11.72 -3.75 4.57
C MET A 1 11.39 -3.48 3.12
N GLU A 2 10.51 -4.25 2.49
CA GLU A 2 10.15 -4.10 1.06
C GLU A 2 8.92 -3.19 0.96
N THR A 3 8.85 -2.34 -0.07
CA THR A 3 7.68 -1.47 -0.33
C THR A 3 7.06 -1.81 -1.67
N LYS A 4 5.73 -1.76 -1.77
CA LYS A 4 4.98 -1.94 -3.02
C LYS A 4 3.97 -0.83 -3.22
N ILE A 5 3.69 -0.49 -4.48
CA ILE A 5 2.61 0.42 -4.83
C ILE A 5 1.35 -0.40 -5.11
N MET A 6 0.27 -0.14 -4.39
CA MET A 6 -1.00 -0.84 -4.53
C MET A 6 -2.18 0.13 -4.56
N ASP A 7 -3.32 -0.34 -5.05
CA ASP A 7 -4.55 0.43 -5.05
C ASP A 7 -5.11 0.61 -3.63
N CYS A 8 -5.46 1.84 -3.29
CA CYS A 8 -6.04 2.23 -2.01
C CYS A 8 -6.92 3.47 -2.18
N THR A 9 -8.11 3.44 -1.58
CA THR A 9 -9.11 4.51 -1.71
C THR A 9 -8.90 5.70 -0.74
N CYS A 10 -7.87 5.66 0.10
CA CYS A 10 -7.54 6.81 0.95
C CYS A 10 -6.98 7.95 0.10
N LYS A 11 -7.19 9.21 0.50
CA LYS A 11 -6.72 10.40 -0.23
C LYS A 11 -5.33 10.82 0.26
N HIS A 12 -4.42 11.14 -0.66
CA HIS A 12 -3.10 11.66 -0.30
C HIS A 12 -2.47 12.42 -1.47
N VAL A 13 -2.51 13.76 -1.41
CA VAL A 13 -2.13 14.66 -2.52
C VAL A 13 -0.73 14.33 -3.06
N TYR A 14 0.27 14.24 -2.19
CA TYR A 14 1.64 13.94 -2.62
C TYR A 14 1.79 12.57 -3.31
N GLN A 15 1.10 11.53 -2.81
CA GLN A 15 1.22 10.20 -3.44
C GLN A 15 0.35 10.11 -4.71
N ASP A 16 -0.74 10.88 -4.78
CA ASP A 16 -1.56 11.02 -5.98
C ASP A 16 -0.78 11.71 -7.11
N GLU A 17 0.06 12.69 -6.79
CA GLU A 17 0.96 13.35 -7.76
C GLU A 17 2.10 12.44 -8.22
N VAL A 18 2.70 11.67 -7.30
CA VAL A 18 3.89 10.83 -7.60
C VAL A 18 3.53 9.50 -8.27
N TYR A 19 2.48 8.82 -7.81
CA TYR A 19 2.12 7.45 -8.26
C TYR A 19 0.80 7.37 -9.02
N GLY A 20 0.03 8.46 -9.06
CA GLY A 20 -1.31 8.50 -9.62
C GLY A 20 -2.42 8.32 -8.57
N LYS A 21 -3.64 8.69 -8.97
CA LYS A 21 -4.82 8.63 -8.09
C LYS A 21 -5.05 7.23 -7.53
N ASN A 22 -5.35 7.15 -6.24
CA ASN A 22 -5.63 5.92 -5.51
C ASN A 22 -4.47 4.91 -5.49
N LYS A 23 -3.24 5.32 -5.82
CA LYS A 23 -2.04 4.48 -5.67
C LYS A 23 -1.31 4.87 -4.40
N ARG A 24 -1.06 3.91 -3.51
CA ARG A 24 -0.35 4.16 -2.25
C ARG A 24 0.84 3.26 -2.09
N VAL A 25 1.83 3.78 -1.36
CA VAL A 25 2.94 2.99 -0.85
C VAL A 25 2.42 2.09 0.25
N TYR A 26 2.76 0.82 0.17
CA TYR A 26 2.50 -0.19 1.19
C TYR A 26 3.83 -0.75 1.69
N ASN A 27 3.97 -0.83 3.01
CA ASN A 27 5.03 -1.57 3.66
C ASN A 27 4.70 -3.05 3.67
N VAL A 28 5.54 -3.87 3.07
CA VAL A 28 5.37 -5.32 3.04
C VAL A 28 5.95 -5.91 4.31
N GLY A 29 5.14 -6.70 5.02
CA GLY A 29 5.54 -7.42 6.22
C GLY A 29 6.60 -8.47 5.94
N PHE A 30 7.32 -8.90 6.98
CA PHE A 30 8.43 -9.86 6.86
C PHE A 30 8.05 -11.17 6.15
N ASN A 31 6.84 -11.66 6.38
CA ASN A 31 6.34 -12.89 5.77
C ASN A 31 5.81 -12.70 4.33
N LYS A 32 5.88 -11.48 3.78
CA LYS A 32 5.33 -11.07 2.48
C LYS A 32 3.82 -11.33 2.28
N LYS A 33 3.11 -11.74 3.35
CA LYS A 33 1.67 -12.03 3.33
C LYS A 33 0.83 -10.82 3.72
N THR A 34 1.41 -9.90 4.49
CA THR A 34 0.74 -8.67 4.88
C THR A 34 1.41 -7.49 4.23
N SER A 35 0.61 -6.51 3.84
CA SER A 35 1.08 -5.23 3.34
C SER A 35 0.23 -4.12 3.96
N VAL A 36 0.85 -3.05 4.43
CA VAL A 36 0.17 -1.99 5.19
C VAL A 36 0.36 -0.65 4.48
N CYS A 37 -0.74 0.02 4.15
CA CYS A 37 -0.71 1.34 3.52
C CYS A 37 0.01 2.34 4.43
N THR A 38 1.00 3.07 3.92
CA THR A 38 1.75 4.06 4.72
C THR A 38 0.94 5.32 5.02
N VAL A 39 -0.24 5.49 4.41
CA VAL A 39 -1.10 6.67 4.60
C VAL A 39 -2.23 6.39 5.59
N CYS A 40 -3.01 5.33 5.36
CA CYS A 40 -4.21 5.05 6.15
C CYS A 40 -4.09 3.80 7.04
N SER A 41 -2.92 3.16 7.06
CA SER A 41 -2.64 1.94 7.82
C SER A 41 -3.55 0.75 7.49
N LYS A 42 -4.28 0.81 6.36
CA LYS A 42 -5.11 -0.31 5.90
C LYS A 42 -4.22 -1.49 5.54
N GLU A 43 -4.49 -2.64 6.15
CA GLU A 43 -3.81 -3.89 5.87
C GLU A 43 -4.44 -4.60 4.66
N HIS A 44 -3.58 -5.14 3.81
CA HIS A 44 -3.95 -6.00 2.71
C HIS A 44 -3.21 -7.33 2.86
N VAL A 45 -3.98 -8.39 3.06
CA VAL A 45 -3.46 -9.75 3.24
C VAL A 45 -3.52 -10.48 1.90
N SER A 46 -2.36 -10.83 1.33
CA SER A 46 -2.33 -11.71 0.17
C SER A 46 -2.70 -13.12 0.62
N ARG A 47 -3.88 -13.59 0.22
CA ARG A 47 -4.22 -15.00 0.30
C ARG A 47 -3.63 -15.67 -0.92
N ASP A 48 -2.44 -16.26 -0.78
CA ASP A 48 -1.93 -17.22 -1.76
C ASP A 48 -3.01 -18.29 -1.96
N LYS A 49 -3.45 -18.46 -3.22
CA LYS A 49 -4.47 -19.44 -3.62
C LYS A 49 -3.78 -20.67 -4.17
#